data_AF-P53677-F1
#
_entry.id   AF-P53677-F1
#
_cell.length_a   1.000
_cell.length_b   1.000
_cell.length_c   1.000
_cell.angle_alpha   90.00
_cell.angle_beta   90.00
_cell.angle_gamma   90.00
#
_symmetry.space_group_name_H-M   'P 1'
#
loop_
_entity.id
_entity.type
_entity.pdbx_description
1 polymer ?
#
loop_
_entity_poly.entity_id
_entity_poly.type
_entity_poly.pdbx_seq_one_letter_code
_entity_poly.pdbx_strand_id
1 'polypeptide(L)'
;MIHSLFLINSSGDIFLEKHWKSVVSRSVCDYFFEAQERATEAENVPPVIPTPHHYLLSVYRHKIFFVAVIQTEVPPLFVIEFLHRVVDTFQDYFGVCSEPVIKDNVVVVYEVLEEMLDNGFPLATESNILKELIKPPTILRTVVNTITGSTNVGDQLPTGQLSVVPWRRTGVKYTNNEAYFDVIEEIDAIIDKSGSTITAEIQGVIDACVKLTGMPDLTLSFMNPRLLDDVSFHPCVRFKRWESERILSFIPPDGNFRLLSYHVSAQNLVAIPVYVKHNISFRDSSSLGRFEITVGPKQTMGKTIEGVTVTSQMPKGVLNMSLTPSQGTHTFDPVTKMLSWDVGKINPQKLPSLKGTMSLQAGASKPDENPTINLQFKIQQLAISGLKVNRLDMYGEKYKPFKGIKYMTKAGKFQVRT
;
A
#
# COMPACT_ATOMS: atom_id res chain seq x y z
N MET A 1 21.87 8.70 14.72
CA MET A 1 20.47 9.07 15.01
C MET A 1 19.69 7.82 15.38
N ILE A 2 19.60 6.83 14.50
CA ILE A 2 19.09 5.49 14.82
C ILE A 2 20.20 4.66 15.47
N HIS A 3 19.96 4.14 16.66
CA HIS A 3 20.91 3.28 17.39
C HIS A 3 20.71 1.83 17.02
N SER A 4 19.45 1.42 16.91
CA SER A 4 19.09 0.02 16.67
C SER A 4 17.77 -0.08 15.90
N LEU A 5 17.61 -1.19 15.20
CA LEU A 5 16.38 -1.59 14.52
C LEU A 5 16.02 -2.99 14.99
N PHE A 6 14.79 -3.16 15.46
CA PHE A 6 14.21 -4.45 15.82
C PHE A 6 13.07 -4.80 14.85
N LEU A 7 13.02 -6.04 14.39
CA LEU A 7 11.91 -6.57 13.62
C LEU A 7 11.11 -7.54 14.49
N ILE A 8 9.82 -7.26 14.61
CA ILE A 8 8.91 -7.96 15.52
C ILE A 8 7.75 -8.52 14.72
N ASN A 9 7.45 -9.81 14.89
CA ASN A 9 6.32 -10.45 14.23
C ASN A 9 4.99 -10.16 14.96
N SER A 10 3.87 -10.64 14.40
CA SER A 10 2.55 -10.46 15.01
C SER A 10 2.38 -11.17 16.36
N SER A 11 3.24 -12.13 16.70
CA SER A 11 3.21 -12.86 17.98
C SER A 11 3.97 -12.13 19.10
N GLY A 12 4.67 -11.04 18.78
CA GLY A 12 5.52 -10.33 19.74
C GLY A 12 6.97 -10.83 19.77
N ASP A 13 7.39 -11.71 18.85
CA ASP A 13 8.77 -12.21 18.83
C ASP A 13 9.69 -11.27 18.05
N ILE A 14 10.78 -10.83 18.71
CA ILE A 14 11.90 -10.14 18.06
C ILE A 14 12.74 -11.18 17.30
N PHE A 15 12.61 -11.22 15.98
CA PHE A 15 13.28 -12.22 15.15
C PHE A 15 14.52 -11.72 14.42
N LEU A 16 14.74 -10.40 14.36
CA LEU A 16 15.96 -9.78 13.84
C LEU A 16 16.23 -8.48 14.59
N GLU A 17 17.50 -8.20 14.89
CA GLU A 17 17.94 -6.94 15.48
C GLU A 17 19.26 -6.48 14.83
N LYS A 18 19.39 -5.18 14.56
CA LYS A 18 20.63 -4.59 14.06
C LYS A 18 20.96 -3.36 14.89
N HIS A 19 22.21 -3.28 15.36
CA HIS A 19 22.74 -2.13 16.07
C HIS A 19 23.82 -1.45 15.21
N TRP A 20 23.77 -0.12 15.10
CA TRP A 20 24.78 0.70 14.38
C TRP A 20 25.61 1.58 15.30
N LYS A 21 25.20 1.70 16.56
CA LYS A 21 25.93 2.43 17.60
C LYS A 21 26.21 1.49 18.78
N SER A 22 25.87 1.91 19.99
CA SER A 22 25.86 1.04 21.15
C SER A 22 24.80 -0.06 20.99
N VAL A 23 25.10 -1.24 21.51
CA VAL A 23 24.10 -2.31 21.66
C VAL A 23 23.00 -1.81 22.58
N VAL A 24 21.76 -1.92 22.13
CA VAL A 24 20.56 -1.57 22.91
C VAL A 24 19.92 -2.86 23.38
N SER A 25 19.63 -2.96 24.69
CA SER A 25 18.97 -4.12 25.27
C SER A 25 17.58 -4.32 24.67
N ARG A 26 17.21 -5.58 24.39
CA ARG A 26 15.86 -5.97 23.95
C ARG A 26 14.75 -5.56 24.92
N SER A 27 15.08 -5.38 26.20
CA SER A 27 14.12 -4.89 27.21
C SER A 27 13.56 -3.51 26.89
N VAL A 28 14.20 -2.74 26.00
CA VAL A 28 13.62 -1.48 25.51
C VAL A 28 12.30 -1.71 24.75
N CYS A 29 12.13 -2.88 24.13
CA CYS A 29 10.91 -3.25 23.41
C CYS A 29 9.74 -3.57 24.36
N ASP A 30 9.95 -3.73 25.67
CA ASP A 30 8.86 -3.95 26.63
C ASP A 30 7.84 -2.80 26.61
N TYR A 31 8.32 -1.56 26.43
CA TYR A 31 7.45 -0.39 26.24
C TYR A 31 6.64 -0.45 24.94
N PHE A 32 7.20 -1.06 23.89
CA PHE A 32 6.49 -1.29 22.64
C PHE A 32 5.41 -2.37 22.81
N PHE A 33 5.73 -3.48 23.49
CA PHE A 33 4.77 -4.54 23.76
C PHE A 33 3.60 -4.06 24.63
N GLU A 34 3.87 -3.24 25.65
CA GLU A 34 2.80 -2.62 26.46
C GLU A 34 1.88 -1.73 25.60
N ALA A 35 2.44 -0.95 24.67
CA ALA A 35 1.64 -0.14 23.75
C ALA A 35 0.85 -1.01 22.76
N GLN A 36 1.44 -2.13 22.32
CA GLN A 36 0.80 -3.11 21.44
C GLN A 36 -0.40 -3.78 22.12
N GLU A 37 -0.27 -4.19 23.39
CA GLU A 37 -1.36 -4.79 24.18
C GLU A 37 -2.54 -3.83 24.41
N ARG A 38 -2.26 -2.51 24.49
CA ARG A 38 -3.29 -1.47 24.65
C ARG A 38 -4.02 -1.14 23.34
N ALA A 39 -3.43 -1.45 22.19
CA ALA A 39 -4.01 -1.15 20.89
C ALA A 39 -5.08 -2.20 20.50
N THR A 40 -6.17 -1.76 19.88
CA THR A 40 -7.24 -2.66 19.40
C THR A 40 -6.82 -3.48 18.17
N GLU A 41 -5.95 -2.90 17.34
CA GLU A 41 -5.43 -3.48 16.10
C GLU A 41 -3.94 -3.09 15.97
N ALA A 42 -3.17 -3.85 15.20
CA ALA A 42 -1.73 -3.62 15.02
C ALA A 42 -1.44 -2.22 14.41
N GLU A 43 -2.35 -1.73 13.57
CA GLU A 43 -2.30 -0.43 12.92
C GLU A 43 -2.54 0.74 13.90
N ASN A 44 -3.13 0.46 15.08
CA ASN A 44 -3.44 1.47 16.09
C ASN A 44 -2.33 1.63 17.15
N VAL A 45 -1.25 0.87 17.04
CA VAL A 45 -0.07 1.05 17.91
C VAL A 45 0.53 2.43 17.64
N PRO A 46 0.75 3.28 18.68
CA PRO A 46 1.35 4.59 18.50
C PRO A 46 2.70 4.49 17.78
N PRO A 47 2.92 5.25 16.69
CA PRO A 47 4.15 5.13 15.89
C PRO A 47 5.38 5.72 16.60
N VAL A 48 5.19 6.48 17.68
CA VAL A 48 6.26 7.06 18.52
C VAL A 48 5.94 6.78 19.97
N ILE A 49 6.82 6.06 20.66
CA ILE A 49 6.66 5.70 22.08
C ILE A 49 7.87 6.25 22.85
N PRO A 50 7.68 7.21 23.77
CA PRO A 50 8.74 7.69 24.64
C PRO A 50 9.05 6.65 25.72
N THR A 51 10.34 6.44 25.98
CA THR A 51 10.86 5.62 27.09
C THR A 51 11.80 6.46 27.94
N PRO A 52 12.25 6.01 29.13
CA PRO A 52 13.10 6.84 30.02
C PRO A 52 14.39 7.37 29.40
N HIS A 53 14.98 6.66 28.44
CA HIS A 53 16.28 7.00 27.84
C HIS A 53 16.31 6.95 26.31
N HIS A 54 15.23 6.48 25.68
CA HIS A 54 15.14 6.32 24.24
C HIS A 54 13.74 6.70 23.74
N TYR A 55 13.62 6.90 22.44
CA TYR A 55 12.33 6.89 21.77
C TYR A 55 12.27 5.71 20.80
N LEU A 56 11.13 5.04 20.77
CA LEU A 56 10.83 3.97 19.83
C LEU A 56 9.98 4.56 18.71
N LEU A 57 10.40 4.35 17.47
CA LEU A 57 9.66 4.77 16.29
C LEU A 57 9.37 3.54 15.45
N SER A 58 8.10 3.29 15.14
CA SER A 58 7.69 2.04 14.51
C SER A 58 6.82 2.24 13.29
N VAL A 59 7.00 1.37 12.30
CA VAL A 59 6.06 1.17 11.18
C VAL A 59 5.60 -0.28 11.15
N TYR A 60 4.34 -0.50 10.79
CA TYR A 60 3.76 -1.83 10.61
C TYR A 60 3.50 -2.09 9.13
N ARG A 61 4.22 -3.05 8.53
CA ARG A 61 4.02 -3.44 7.13
C ARG A 61 4.25 -4.94 6.96
N HIS A 62 3.43 -5.57 6.12
CA HIS A 62 3.50 -7.01 5.84
C HIS A 62 3.45 -7.89 7.11
N LYS A 63 2.65 -7.49 8.09
CA LYS A 63 2.51 -8.17 9.40
C LYS A 63 3.78 -8.18 10.25
N ILE A 64 4.70 -7.25 10.01
CA ILE A 64 5.94 -7.08 10.75
C ILE A 64 6.00 -5.63 11.24
N PHE A 65 6.36 -5.45 12.51
CA PHE A 65 6.75 -4.16 13.04
C PHE A 65 8.26 -3.96 12.86
N PHE A 66 8.62 -2.82 12.29
CA PHE A 66 9.99 -2.34 12.21
C PHE A 66 10.14 -1.24 13.23
N VAL A 67 10.89 -1.48 14.30
CA VAL A 67 11.01 -0.58 15.46
C VAL A 67 12.43 -0.02 15.53
N ALA A 68 12.59 1.25 15.17
CA ALA A 68 13.82 1.99 15.36
C ALA A 68 13.92 2.52 16.80
N VAL A 69 15.13 2.48 17.35
CA VAL A 69 15.46 3.09 18.65
C VAL A 69 16.38 4.28 18.41
N ILE A 70 15.99 5.44 18.96
CA ILE A 70 16.80 6.66 18.95
C ILE A 70 17.03 7.13 20.39
N GLN A 71 18.16 7.79 20.65
CA GLN A 71 18.47 8.35 21.98
C GLN A 71 18.31 9.88 22.03
N THR A 72 18.28 10.54 20.87
CA THR A 72 18.20 12.00 20.74
C THR A 72 16.94 12.40 20.01
N GLU A 73 16.39 13.56 20.33
CA GLU A 73 15.26 14.15 19.59
C GLU A 73 15.63 14.33 18.10
N VAL A 74 14.83 13.76 17.20
CA VAL A 74 14.94 13.95 15.75
C VAL A 74 13.53 14.09 15.17
N PRO A 75 13.35 14.71 14.00
CA PRO A 75 12.05 14.74 13.33
C PRO A 75 11.51 13.31 13.12
N PRO A 76 10.39 12.91 13.75
CA PRO A 76 9.95 11.50 13.72
C PRO A 76 9.66 10.97 12.32
N LEU A 77 9.12 11.82 11.45
CA LEU A 77 8.82 11.49 10.06
C LEU A 77 10.05 11.08 9.26
N PHE A 78 11.23 11.61 9.59
CA PHE A 78 12.48 11.21 8.93
C PHE A 78 12.81 9.73 9.18
N VAL A 79 12.67 9.28 10.44
CA VAL A 79 12.92 7.89 10.82
C VAL A 79 11.83 6.98 10.27
N ILE A 80 10.57 7.39 10.35
CA ILE A 80 9.42 6.64 9.81
C ILE A 80 9.57 6.42 8.30
N GLU A 81 9.96 7.46 7.56
CA GLU A 81 10.20 7.35 6.12
C GLU A 81 11.37 6.41 5.80
N PHE A 82 12.47 6.50 6.57
CA PHE A 82 13.58 5.55 6.43
C PHE A 82 13.13 4.11 6.68
N LEU A 83 12.32 3.85 7.71
CA LEU A 83 11.80 2.51 7.97
C LEU A 83 10.93 2.01 6.81
N HIS A 84 10.06 2.85 6.24
CA HIS A 84 9.32 2.50 5.03
C HIS A 84 10.25 2.15 3.87
N ARG A 85 11.35 2.89 3.68
CA ARG A 85 12.38 2.56 2.69
C ARG A 85 13.10 1.24 2.94
N VAL A 86 13.35 0.85 4.19
CA VAL A 86 13.87 -0.49 4.53
C VAL A 86 12.89 -1.57 4.08
N VAL A 87 11.60 -1.41 4.37
CA VAL A 87 10.57 -2.37 3.94
C VAL A 87 10.53 -2.50 2.41
N ASP A 88 10.50 -1.37 1.70
CA ASP A 88 10.48 -1.35 0.23
C ASP A 88 11.73 -2.01 -0.35
N THR A 89 12.91 -1.76 0.24
CA THR A 89 14.17 -2.37 -0.18
C THR A 89 14.11 -3.90 -0.01
N PHE A 90 13.55 -4.41 1.09
CA PHE A 90 13.40 -5.86 1.27
C PHE A 90 12.44 -6.47 0.26
N GLN A 91 11.32 -5.79 -0.05
CA GLN A 91 10.43 -6.24 -1.13
C GLN A 91 11.16 -6.26 -2.49
N ASP A 92 11.99 -5.26 -2.75
CA ASP A 92 12.75 -5.13 -4.00
C ASP A 92 13.86 -6.17 -4.17
N TYR A 93 14.44 -6.66 -3.07
CA TYR A 93 15.48 -7.69 -3.07
C TYR A 93 14.91 -9.10 -3.11
N PHE A 94 13.81 -9.35 -2.37
CA PHE A 94 13.31 -10.70 -2.12
C PHE A 94 11.93 -10.98 -2.72
N GLY A 95 11.30 -9.99 -3.35
CA GLY A 95 9.95 -10.07 -3.92
C GLY A 95 8.82 -9.97 -2.90
N VAL A 96 9.00 -10.56 -1.72
CA VAL A 96 8.07 -10.51 -0.59
C VAL A 96 8.83 -10.14 0.68
N CYS A 97 8.26 -9.28 1.50
CA CYS A 97 8.77 -8.98 2.84
C CYS A 97 7.96 -9.80 3.86
N SER A 98 8.51 -10.93 4.29
CA SER A 98 7.91 -11.80 5.33
C SER A 98 8.99 -12.37 6.24
N GLU A 99 8.61 -12.78 7.45
CA GLU A 99 9.55 -13.32 8.43
C GLU A 99 10.38 -14.51 7.89
N PRO A 100 9.78 -15.54 7.23
CA PRO A 100 10.57 -16.64 6.67
C PRO A 100 11.58 -16.17 5.62
N VAL A 101 11.17 -15.29 4.71
CA VAL A 101 12.05 -14.80 3.63
C VAL A 101 13.21 -13.96 4.19
N ILE A 102 12.96 -13.15 5.22
CA ILE A 102 13.99 -12.36 5.90
C ILE A 102 15.00 -13.29 6.61
N LYS A 103 14.51 -14.32 7.32
CA LYS A 103 15.38 -15.30 7.99
C LYS A 103 16.24 -16.10 7.00
N ASP A 104 15.64 -16.53 5.88
CA ASP A 104 16.34 -17.27 4.84
C ASP A 104 17.44 -16.45 4.15
N ASN A 105 17.32 -15.12 4.16
CA ASN A 105 18.26 -14.18 3.52
C ASN A 105 18.99 -13.28 4.53
N VAL A 106 19.14 -13.73 5.79
CA VAL A 106 19.62 -12.89 6.91
C VAL A 106 20.96 -12.19 6.64
N VAL A 107 21.90 -12.87 5.95
CA VAL A 107 23.21 -12.29 5.60
C VAL A 107 23.04 -11.08 4.68
N VAL A 108 22.25 -11.22 3.62
CA VAL A 108 21.96 -10.13 2.67
C VAL A 108 21.20 -9.01 3.36
N VAL A 109 20.28 -9.34 4.26
CA VAL A 109 19.55 -8.34 5.04
C VAL A 109 20.51 -7.48 5.87
N TYR A 110 21.47 -8.09 6.56
CA TYR A 110 22.47 -7.35 7.33
C TYR A 110 23.40 -6.51 6.44
N GLU A 111 23.87 -7.08 5.32
CA GLU A 111 24.68 -6.33 4.34
C GLU A 111 23.90 -5.09 3.86
N VAL A 112 22.63 -5.26 3.46
CA VAL A 112 21.80 -4.17 2.94
C VAL A 112 21.55 -3.11 4.00
N LEU A 113 21.25 -3.52 5.23
CA LEU A 113 21.07 -2.60 6.35
C LEU A 113 22.35 -1.81 6.70
N GLU A 114 23.52 -2.41 6.52
CA GLU A 114 24.81 -1.72 6.73
C GLU A 114 25.04 -0.65 5.66
N GLU A 115 24.76 -0.94 4.39
CA GLU A 115 24.91 0.05 3.31
C GLU A 115 23.84 1.15 3.35
N MET A 116 22.65 0.83 3.89
CA MET A 116 21.57 1.80 4.03
C MET A 116 21.83 2.85 5.11
N LEU A 117 22.56 2.49 6.17
CA LEU A 117 22.69 3.33 7.36
C LEU A 117 24.13 3.28 7.91
N ASP A 118 24.82 4.42 7.88
CA ASP A 118 26.16 4.57 8.44
C ASP A 118 26.10 5.29 9.79
N ASN A 119 26.64 4.67 10.85
CA ASN A 119 26.66 5.19 12.22
C ASN A 119 25.31 5.78 12.69
N GLY A 120 24.21 5.15 12.25
CA GLY A 120 22.86 5.58 12.57
C GLY A 120 22.28 6.71 11.73
N PHE A 121 22.85 7.03 10.57
CA PHE A 121 22.37 8.02 9.59
C PHE A 121 22.14 7.36 8.22
N PRO A 122 21.01 7.63 7.54
CA PRO A 122 20.79 7.10 6.20
C PRO A 122 21.87 7.56 5.22
N LEU A 123 22.47 6.60 4.51
CA LEU A 123 23.53 6.82 3.52
C LEU A 123 23.02 6.56 2.10
N ALA A 124 22.67 5.31 1.78
CA ALA A 124 22.15 4.92 0.47
C ALA A 124 20.80 4.21 0.59
N THR A 125 19.72 4.85 0.13
CA THR A 125 18.36 4.27 0.18
C THR A 125 17.81 3.91 -1.20
N GLU A 126 18.61 4.10 -2.26
CA GLU A 126 18.20 3.85 -3.64
C GLU A 126 18.46 2.39 -4.03
N SER A 127 17.38 1.67 -4.36
CA SER A 127 17.39 0.24 -4.71
C SER A 127 18.44 -0.11 -5.77
N ASN A 128 18.60 0.72 -6.80
CA ASN A 128 19.55 0.46 -7.88
C ASN A 128 21.02 0.56 -7.45
N ILE A 129 21.37 1.49 -6.55
CA ILE A 129 22.74 1.59 -6.01
C ILE A 129 22.99 0.41 -5.08
N LEU A 130 22.03 0.15 -4.18
CA LEU A 130 22.14 -0.97 -3.25
C LEU A 130 22.35 -2.27 -4.03
N LYS A 131 21.63 -2.50 -5.14
CA LYS A 131 21.76 -3.72 -5.95
C LYS A 131 23.10 -3.87 -6.71
N GLU A 132 23.86 -2.79 -6.86
CA GLU A 132 25.26 -2.86 -7.33
C GLU A 132 26.21 -3.27 -6.21
N LEU A 133 26.05 -2.67 -5.03
CA LEU A 133 26.84 -2.97 -3.83
C LEU A 133 26.58 -4.39 -3.34
N ILE A 134 25.31 -4.79 -3.29
CA ILE A 134 24.84 -6.06 -2.75
C ILE A 134 23.87 -6.65 -3.75
N LYS A 135 24.34 -7.67 -4.45
CA LYS A 135 23.59 -8.35 -5.50
C LYS A 135 22.40 -9.10 -4.88
N PRO A 136 21.16 -8.91 -5.39
CA PRO A 136 20.01 -9.66 -4.91
C PRO A 136 20.23 -11.18 -5.03
N PRO A 137 19.78 -11.96 -4.03
CA PRO A 137 19.82 -13.40 -4.10
C PRO A 137 18.83 -13.89 -5.16
N THR A 138 19.31 -14.72 -6.07
CA THR A 138 18.48 -15.44 -7.04
C THR A 138 18.83 -16.92 -6.96
N ILE A 139 17.92 -17.83 -7.29
CA ILE A 139 18.15 -19.29 -7.20
C ILE A 139 19.49 -19.66 -7.85
N LEU A 140 19.75 -19.14 -9.05
CA LEU A 140 21.01 -19.37 -9.77
C LEU A 140 22.22 -18.80 -9.01
N ARG A 141 22.12 -17.60 -8.42
CA ARG A 141 23.23 -17.03 -7.62
C ARG A 141 23.47 -17.78 -6.32
N THR A 142 22.42 -18.20 -5.63
CA THR A 142 22.57 -18.99 -4.41
C THR A 142 23.34 -20.28 -4.70
N VAL A 143 23.06 -20.93 -5.83
CA VAL A 143 23.81 -22.11 -6.30
C VAL A 143 25.24 -21.76 -6.73
N VAL A 144 25.46 -20.63 -7.40
CA VAL A 144 26.81 -20.20 -7.78
C VAL A 144 27.65 -19.94 -6.53
N ASN A 145 27.14 -19.15 -5.57
CA ASN A 145 27.86 -18.78 -4.35
C ASN A 145 28.23 -20.00 -3.48
N THR A 146 27.37 -21.03 -3.42
CA THR A 146 27.70 -22.27 -2.69
C THR A 146 28.82 -23.06 -3.35
N ILE A 147 28.99 -22.95 -4.67
CA ILE A 147 30.03 -23.66 -5.44
C ILE A 147 31.34 -22.85 -5.46
N THR A 148 31.27 -21.55 -5.71
CA THR A 148 32.44 -20.67 -5.90
C THR A 148 32.97 -20.10 -4.59
N GLY A 149 32.18 -20.13 -3.51
CA GLY A 149 32.48 -19.42 -2.27
C GLY A 149 32.39 -17.90 -2.39
N SER A 150 31.78 -17.37 -3.47
CA SER A 150 31.59 -15.92 -3.63
C SER A 150 30.46 -15.40 -2.75
N THR A 151 30.58 -14.14 -2.32
CA THR A 151 29.52 -13.43 -1.57
C THR A 151 28.61 -12.65 -2.52
N ASN A 152 27.54 -12.07 -1.99
CA ASN A 152 26.65 -11.18 -2.75
C ASN A 152 27.24 -9.76 -2.90
N VAL A 153 28.35 -9.44 -2.24
CA VAL A 153 29.02 -8.16 -2.36
C VAL A 153 29.52 -7.97 -3.80
N GLY A 154 29.30 -6.78 -4.36
CA GLY A 154 29.77 -6.41 -5.69
C GLY A 154 31.28 -6.17 -5.72
N ASP A 155 31.95 -6.67 -6.76
CA ASP A 155 33.39 -6.44 -6.98
C ASP A 155 33.71 -5.04 -7.54
N GLN A 156 32.68 -4.30 -7.96
CA GLN A 156 32.80 -2.98 -8.57
C GLN A 156 32.06 -1.95 -7.72
N LEU A 157 32.74 -0.85 -7.42
CA LEU A 157 32.13 0.30 -6.77
C LEU A 157 31.04 0.90 -7.68
N PRO A 158 29.90 1.36 -7.13
CA PRO A 158 28.86 1.99 -7.91
C PRO A 158 29.39 3.22 -8.63
N THR A 159 29.21 3.29 -9.95
CA THR A 159 29.55 4.50 -10.71
C THR A 159 28.63 5.68 -10.36
N GLY A 160 27.46 5.39 -9.76
CA GLY A 160 26.43 6.37 -9.41
C GLY A 160 26.59 7.06 -8.06
N GLN A 161 27.43 6.59 -7.14
CA GLN A 161 27.51 7.14 -5.77
C GLN A 161 27.87 8.63 -5.72
N LEU A 162 28.63 9.13 -6.71
CA LEU A 162 28.99 10.56 -6.85
C LEU A 162 28.23 11.26 -8.00
N SER A 163 27.26 10.58 -8.61
CA SER A 163 26.45 11.12 -9.71
C SER A 163 25.33 12.02 -9.19
N VAL A 164 24.92 13.00 -10.00
CA VAL A 164 23.68 13.77 -9.78
C VAL A 164 22.41 12.95 -10.06
N VAL A 165 22.56 11.70 -10.56
CA VAL A 165 21.48 10.74 -10.83
C VAL A 165 21.76 9.43 -10.06
N PRO A 166 21.77 9.44 -8.72
CA PRO A 166 22.17 8.28 -7.93
C PRO A 166 21.25 7.07 -8.18
N TRP A 167 19.97 7.29 -8.43
CA TRP A 167 18.97 6.23 -8.62
C TRP A 167 19.06 5.46 -9.95
N ARG A 168 19.94 5.83 -10.88
CA ARG A 168 20.09 5.16 -12.19
C ARG A 168 21.55 4.86 -12.53
N ARG A 169 21.80 3.60 -12.88
CA ARG A 169 23.13 3.09 -13.25
C ARG A 169 23.54 3.53 -14.65
N THR A 170 24.84 3.69 -14.86
CA THR A 170 25.41 3.93 -16.19
C THR A 170 25.43 2.64 -17.02
N GLY A 171 25.26 2.72 -18.34
CA GLY A 171 25.46 1.57 -19.23
C GLY A 171 24.34 0.52 -19.21
N VAL A 172 23.17 0.85 -18.64
CA VAL A 172 21.96 0.02 -18.72
C VAL A 172 21.66 -0.32 -20.18
N LYS A 173 21.40 -1.59 -20.49
CA LYS A 173 21.09 -2.07 -21.85
C LYS A 173 19.92 -3.05 -21.82
N TYR A 174 18.98 -2.83 -22.73
CA TYR A 174 17.86 -3.72 -22.97
C TYR A 174 17.71 -4.01 -24.46
N THR A 175 17.33 -5.25 -24.79
CA THR A 175 16.95 -5.65 -26.15
C THR A 175 15.65 -4.97 -26.57
N ASN A 176 14.65 -5.02 -25.69
CA ASN A 176 13.37 -4.35 -25.84
C ASN A 176 13.28 -3.19 -24.86
N ASN A 177 13.14 -1.97 -25.40
CA ASN A 177 13.08 -0.76 -24.61
C ASN A 177 11.61 -0.41 -24.34
N GLU A 178 11.20 -0.43 -23.08
CA GLU A 178 9.81 -0.28 -22.66
C GLU A 178 9.68 0.58 -21.39
N ALA A 179 8.62 1.38 -21.31
CA ALA A 179 8.28 2.17 -20.14
C ALA A 179 6.77 2.09 -19.88
N TYR A 180 6.40 1.57 -18.72
CA TYR A 180 5.02 1.45 -18.26
C TYR A 180 4.76 2.39 -17.09
N PHE A 181 3.60 3.05 -17.07
CA PHE A 181 3.14 3.90 -15.99
C PHE A 181 1.71 3.49 -15.60
N ASP A 182 1.54 3.04 -14.38
CA ASP A 182 0.27 2.59 -13.84
C ASP A 182 -0.25 3.65 -12.86
N VAL A 183 -1.33 4.33 -13.25
CA VAL A 183 -2.07 5.28 -12.41
C VAL A 183 -3.06 4.47 -11.57
N ILE A 184 -2.81 4.37 -10.28
CA ILE A 184 -3.60 3.56 -9.35
C ILE A 184 -4.21 4.50 -8.31
N GLU A 185 -5.54 4.54 -8.27
CA GLU A 185 -6.31 5.33 -7.32
C GLU A 185 -7.05 4.42 -6.35
N GLU A 186 -6.96 4.74 -5.08
CA GLU A 186 -7.74 4.17 -4.00
C GLU A 186 -8.79 5.20 -3.57
N ILE A 187 -10.07 4.80 -3.51
CA ILE A 187 -11.16 5.66 -3.08
C ILE A 187 -11.63 5.28 -1.67
N ASP A 188 -11.49 6.25 -0.76
CA ASP A 188 -12.05 6.22 0.58
C ASP A 188 -13.36 7.00 0.57
N ALA A 189 -14.46 6.38 1.02
CA ALA A 189 -15.75 7.04 1.02
C ALA A 189 -16.66 6.55 2.14
N ILE A 190 -17.41 7.47 2.74
CA ILE A 190 -18.50 7.17 3.67
C ILE A 190 -19.79 7.67 3.05
N ILE A 191 -20.71 6.75 2.78
CA ILE A 191 -22.05 7.03 2.24
C ILE A 191 -23.07 6.86 3.37
N ASP A 192 -23.99 7.80 3.51
CA ASP A 192 -25.05 7.73 4.50
C ASP A 192 -26.19 6.77 4.09
N LYS A 193 -27.16 6.57 4.99
CA LYS A 193 -28.32 5.71 4.77
C LYS A 193 -29.24 6.16 3.62
N SER A 194 -29.19 7.43 3.23
CA SER A 194 -29.95 7.98 2.10
C SER A 194 -29.24 7.80 0.75
N GLY A 195 -27.98 7.35 0.75
CA GLY A 195 -27.14 7.26 -0.44
C GLY A 195 -26.36 8.54 -0.76
N SER A 196 -26.32 9.49 0.17
CA SER A 196 -25.56 10.75 0.07
C SER A 196 -24.13 10.56 0.56
N THR A 197 -23.17 11.18 -0.14
CA THR A 197 -21.76 11.11 0.23
C THR A 197 -21.49 12.02 1.43
N ILE A 198 -21.02 11.46 2.54
CA ILE A 198 -20.55 12.22 3.72
C ILE A 198 -19.11 12.67 3.48
N THR A 199 -18.23 11.74 3.12
CA THR A 199 -16.84 12.00 2.77
C THR A 199 -16.46 11.15 1.56
N ALA A 200 -15.61 11.69 0.70
CA ALA A 200 -14.99 10.96 -0.39
C ALA A 200 -13.66 11.60 -0.76
N GLU A 201 -12.61 10.80 -0.72
CA GLU A 201 -11.23 11.20 -0.96
C GLU A 201 -10.54 10.15 -1.84
N ILE A 202 -9.52 10.57 -2.58
CA ILE A 202 -8.77 9.67 -3.45
C ILE A 202 -7.29 9.76 -3.10
N GLN A 203 -6.70 8.62 -2.79
CA GLN A 203 -5.25 8.47 -2.68
C GLN A 203 -4.73 7.82 -3.95
N GLY A 204 -3.88 8.54 -4.67
CA GLY A 204 -3.36 8.11 -5.96
C GLY A 204 -1.86 7.87 -5.95
N VAL A 205 -1.42 6.91 -6.74
CA VAL A 205 0.00 6.65 -7.00
C VAL A 205 0.22 6.45 -8.49
N ILE A 206 1.41 6.82 -8.95
CA ILE A 206 1.90 6.47 -10.28
C ILE A 206 3.12 5.59 -10.09
N ASP A 207 2.91 4.29 -10.25
CA ASP A 207 3.99 3.31 -10.23
C ASP A 207 4.49 3.10 -11.66
N ALA A 208 5.80 2.99 -11.84
CA ALA A 208 6.45 2.90 -13.13
C ALA A 208 7.32 1.65 -13.22
N CYS A 209 7.34 1.04 -14.41
CA CYS A 209 8.31 0.00 -14.77
C CYS A 209 9.07 0.46 -16.01
N VAL A 210 10.35 0.82 -15.84
CA VAL A 210 11.15 1.43 -16.90
C VAL A 210 12.35 0.56 -17.23
N LYS A 211 12.35 -0.04 -18.42
CA LYS A 211 13.44 -0.84 -18.97
C LYS A 211 13.94 -0.16 -20.25
N LEU A 212 14.75 0.87 -20.06
CA LEU A 212 15.27 1.71 -21.12
C LEU A 212 16.79 1.66 -21.12
N THR A 213 17.40 1.64 -22.29
CA THR A 213 18.85 1.63 -22.49
C THR A 213 19.43 3.03 -22.22
N GLY A 214 20.62 3.11 -21.63
CA GLY A 214 21.33 4.37 -21.42
C GLY A 214 20.69 5.27 -20.37
N MET A 215 20.69 6.57 -20.62
CA MET A 215 20.26 7.64 -19.69
C MET A 215 19.08 8.43 -20.28
N PRO A 216 17.91 7.80 -20.46
CA PRO A 216 16.73 8.44 -21.03
C PRO A 216 16.24 9.57 -20.11
N ASP A 217 15.92 10.70 -20.70
CA ASP A 217 15.27 11.81 -20.01
C ASP A 217 13.80 11.85 -20.43
N LEU A 218 12.89 11.63 -19.49
CA LEU A 218 11.46 11.55 -19.76
C LEU A 218 10.77 12.84 -19.35
N THR A 219 9.76 13.21 -20.14
CA THR A 219 8.77 14.21 -19.70
C THR A 219 7.37 13.62 -19.75
N LEU A 220 6.64 13.72 -18.65
CA LEU A 220 5.25 13.28 -18.51
C LEU A 220 4.37 14.49 -18.14
N SER A 221 3.30 14.71 -18.89
CA SER A 221 2.32 15.77 -18.62
C SER A 221 0.91 15.21 -18.49
N PHE A 222 0.07 15.90 -17.73
CA PHE A 222 -1.34 15.54 -17.52
C PHE A 222 -2.25 16.52 -18.25
N MET A 223 -3.44 16.06 -18.63
CA MET A 223 -4.50 16.93 -19.18
C MET A 223 -5.05 17.88 -18.11
N ASN A 224 -5.05 17.40 -16.86
CA ASN A 224 -5.68 18.02 -15.70
C ASN A 224 -4.76 17.93 -14.46
N PRO A 225 -3.55 18.52 -14.50
CA PRO A 225 -2.58 18.43 -13.41
C PRO A 225 -3.06 19.11 -12.11
N ARG A 226 -4.12 19.93 -12.17
CA ARG A 226 -4.73 20.58 -11.00
C ARG A 226 -5.44 19.62 -10.05
N LEU A 227 -5.68 18.38 -10.46
CA LEU A 227 -6.25 17.34 -9.59
C LEU A 227 -5.22 16.76 -8.62
N LEU A 228 -3.93 17.01 -8.84
CA LEU A 228 -2.84 16.44 -8.06
C LEU A 228 -2.54 17.36 -6.87
N ASP A 229 -3.19 17.10 -5.73
CA ASP A 229 -2.92 17.75 -4.45
C ASP A 229 -1.87 16.94 -3.65
N ASP A 230 -1.20 17.58 -2.69
CA ASP A 230 -0.26 16.96 -1.74
C ASP A 230 0.73 15.97 -2.37
N VAL A 231 1.30 16.36 -3.52
CA VAL A 231 2.11 15.46 -4.34
C VAL A 231 3.46 15.20 -3.67
N SER A 232 3.78 13.92 -3.49
CA SER A 232 5.12 13.46 -3.10
C SER A 232 5.80 12.82 -4.30
N PHE A 233 7.00 13.30 -4.65
CA PHE A 233 7.73 12.85 -5.83
C PHE A 233 8.87 11.91 -5.47
N HIS A 234 9.17 10.97 -6.37
CA HIS A 234 10.49 10.35 -6.37
C HIS A 234 11.57 11.43 -6.52
N PRO A 235 12.74 11.29 -5.87
CA PRO A 235 13.89 12.18 -6.05
C PRO A 235 14.34 12.38 -7.51
N CYS A 236 13.89 11.54 -8.44
CA CYS A 236 14.26 11.65 -9.85
C CYS A 236 13.55 12.79 -10.58
N VAL A 237 12.46 13.31 -10.00
CA VAL A 237 11.66 14.39 -10.57
C VAL A 237 12.30 15.74 -10.27
N ARG A 238 12.52 16.50 -11.34
CA ARG A 238 13.00 17.88 -11.26
C ARG A 238 11.89 18.79 -10.75
N PHE A 239 11.79 18.94 -9.43
CA PHE A 239 10.72 19.68 -8.74
C PHE A 239 10.48 21.10 -9.33
N LYS A 240 11.55 21.86 -9.59
CA LYS A 240 11.46 23.21 -10.15
C LYS A 240 10.67 23.27 -11.47
N ARG A 241 10.79 22.23 -12.32
CA ARG A 241 10.08 22.17 -13.60
C ARG A 241 8.61 21.80 -13.43
N TRP A 242 8.28 20.97 -12.43
CA TRP A 242 6.88 20.73 -12.04
C TRP A 242 6.23 22.02 -11.53
N GLU A 243 6.93 22.77 -10.68
CA GLU A 243 6.45 24.02 -10.09
C GLU A 243 6.18 25.11 -11.15
N SER A 244 7.02 25.21 -12.18
CA SER A 244 6.85 26.22 -13.23
C SER A 244 5.93 25.79 -14.38
N GLU A 245 6.04 24.55 -14.86
CA GLU A 245 5.40 24.10 -16.11
C GLU A 245 4.29 23.07 -15.89
N ARG A 246 4.14 22.51 -14.66
CA ARG A 246 3.29 21.34 -14.37
C ARG A 246 3.62 20.14 -15.28
N ILE A 247 4.91 19.97 -15.58
CA ILE A 247 5.45 18.84 -16.33
C ILE A 247 6.40 18.07 -15.42
N LEU A 248 6.21 16.75 -15.31
CA LEU A 248 7.19 15.88 -14.67
C LEU A 248 8.35 15.72 -15.64
N SER A 249 9.56 16.00 -15.19
CA SER A 249 10.78 15.78 -15.96
C SER A 249 11.81 15.07 -15.12
N PHE A 250 12.32 13.95 -15.62
CA PHE A 250 13.10 13.03 -14.81
C PHE A 250 13.93 12.07 -15.67
N ILE A 251 15.09 11.67 -15.14
CA ILE A 251 15.79 10.48 -15.61
C ILE A 251 15.30 9.33 -14.69
N PRO A 252 14.57 8.34 -15.18
CA PRO A 252 13.92 7.34 -14.32
C PRO A 252 14.94 6.35 -13.73
N PRO A 253 14.72 5.84 -12.51
CA PRO A 253 15.34 4.61 -12.05
C PRO A 253 15.17 3.47 -13.07
N ASP A 254 16.09 2.51 -13.03
CA ASP A 254 15.98 1.26 -13.76
C ASP A 254 14.99 0.32 -13.07
N GLY A 255 14.08 -0.30 -13.82
CA GLY A 255 13.10 -1.26 -13.30
C GLY A 255 11.86 -0.62 -12.67
N ASN A 256 11.35 -1.25 -11.60
CA ASN A 256 10.13 -0.82 -10.91
C ASN A 256 10.45 0.28 -9.89
N PHE A 257 9.64 1.34 -9.85
CA PHE A 257 9.72 2.37 -8.81
C PHE A 257 8.40 3.15 -8.73
N ARG A 258 8.16 3.83 -7.61
CA ARG A 258 7.06 4.81 -7.49
C ARG A 258 7.52 6.16 -8.02
N LEU A 259 6.87 6.69 -9.06
CA LEU A 259 7.19 8.01 -9.61
C LEU A 259 6.68 9.13 -8.72
N LEU A 260 5.42 9.01 -8.27
CA LEU A 260 4.80 9.95 -7.35
C LEU A 260 3.60 9.32 -6.63
N SER A 261 3.22 9.92 -5.51
CA SER A 261 1.91 9.77 -4.89
C SER A 261 1.23 11.13 -4.80
N TYR A 262 -0.10 11.13 -4.80
CA TYR A 262 -0.91 12.34 -4.74
C TYR A 262 -2.20 12.08 -3.97
N HIS A 263 -2.82 13.16 -3.56
CA HIS A 263 -4.17 13.17 -3.03
C HIS A 263 -5.09 13.94 -3.98
N VAL A 264 -6.37 13.60 -4.01
CA VAL A 264 -7.39 14.45 -4.62
C VAL A 264 -8.33 14.88 -3.50
N SER A 265 -8.26 16.17 -3.14
CA SER A 265 -9.04 16.71 -2.03
C SER A 265 -10.55 16.54 -2.25
N ALA A 266 -11.30 16.36 -1.16
CA ALA A 266 -12.76 16.36 -1.14
C ALA A 266 -13.40 17.67 -1.68
N GLN A 267 -12.64 18.75 -1.83
CA GLN A 267 -13.09 19.97 -2.50
C GLN A 267 -13.34 19.74 -4.00
N ASN A 268 -12.63 18.78 -4.61
CA ASN A 268 -12.96 18.29 -5.93
C ASN A 268 -14.14 17.32 -5.81
N LEU A 269 -15.15 17.42 -6.67
CA LEU A 269 -16.28 16.49 -6.68
C LEU A 269 -15.80 15.07 -7.01
N VAL A 270 -15.54 14.27 -5.97
CA VAL A 270 -15.14 12.87 -6.11
C VAL A 270 -16.33 12.03 -6.58
N ALA A 271 -16.20 11.44 -7.77
CA ALA A 271 -17.22 10.57 -8.33
C ALA A 271 -17.32 9.27 -7.52
N ILE A 272 -18.55 8.86 -7.19
CA ILE A 272 -18.79 7.62 -6.44
C ILE A 272 -19.10 6.49 -7.44
N PRO A 273 -18.26 5.44 -7.53
CA PRO A 273 -18.41 4.43 -8.57
C PRO A 273 -19.50 3.39 -8.27
N VAL A 274 -19.82 3.15 -6.99
CA VAL A 274 -20.73 2.07 -6.55
C VAL A 274 -21.79 2.63 -5.61
N TYR A 275 -23.02 2.14 -5.73
CA TYR A 275 -24.08 2.38 -4.75
C TYR A 275 -24.55 1.07 -4.13
N VAL A 276 -25.08 1.16 -2.91
CA VAL A 276 -25.76 0.05 -2.23
C VAL A 276 -27.18 0.49 -1.91
N LYS A 277 -28.16 -0.23 -2.46
CA LYS A 277 -29.54 -0.17 -1.97
C LYS A 277 -29.68 -1.20 -0.87
N HIS A 278 -30.20 -0.79 0.28
CA HIS A 278 -30.34 -1.65 1.44
C HIS A 278 -31.76 -1.54 2.02
N ASN A 279 -32.19 -2.62 2.67
CA ASN A 279 -33.39 -2.69 3.47
C ASN A 279 -33.13 -3.67 4.62
N ILE A 280 -32.54 -3.15 5.69
CA ILE A 280 -32.19 -3.91 6.90
C ILE A 280 -33.14 -3.46 8.01
N SER A 281 -33.83 -4.41 8.61
CA SER A 281 -34.80 -4.12 9.67
C SER A 281 -34.83 -5.20 10.74
N PHE A 282 -34.95 -4.74 11.97
CA PHE A 282 -35.17 -5.53 13.17
C PHE A 282 -36.55 -5.13 13.72
N ARG A 283 -37.41 -6.11 14.02
CA ARG A 283 -38.72 -5.84 14.64
C ARG A 283 -38.61 -6.10 16.13
N ASP A 284 -39.32 -5.30 16.92
CA ASP A 284 -39.33 -5.48 18.38
C ASP A 284 -39.97 -6.81 18.77
N SER A 285 -39.37 -7.50 19.74
CA SER A 285 -39.84 -8.79 20.26
C SER A 285 -39.97 -9.92 19.22
N SER A 286 -39.43 -9.76 18.00
CA SER A 286 -39.34 -10.85 17.03
C SER A 286 -38.01 -11.57 17.12
N SER A 287 -38.02 -12.89 16.95
CA SER A 287 -36.81 -13.68 16.74
C SER A 287 -36.29 -13.59 15.29
N LEU A 288 -36.86 -12.71 14.47
CA LEU A 288 -36.56 -12.58 13.03
C LEU A 288 -36.35 -11.12 12.63
N GLY A 289 -35.24 -10.88 11.92
CA GLY A 289 -34.96 -9.65 11.18
C GLY A 289 -34.96 -9.89 9.67
N ARG A 290 -34.96 -8.81 8.87
CA ARG A 290 -34.87 -8.86 7.41
C ARG A 290 -33.58 -8.20 6.95
N PHE A 291 -32.89 -8.84 6.01
CA PHE A 291 -31.66 -8.33 5.43
C PHE A 291 -31.76 -8.38 3.90
N GLU A 292 -31.71 -7.22 3.26
CA GLU A 292 -31.66 -7.12 1.80
C GLU A 292 -30.67 -6.06 1.38
N ILE A 293 -29.74 -6.42 0.49
CA ILE A 293 -28.83 -5.48 -0.14
C ILE A 293 -28.79 -5.73 -1.66
N THR A 294 -28.57 -4.68 -2.43
CA THR A 294 -28.32 -4.71 -3.88
C THR A 294 -27.20 -3.74 -4.19
N VAL A 295 -26.17 -4.22 -4.88
CA VAL A 295 -24.99 -3.42 -5.24
C VAL A 295 -25.05 -3.11 -6.72
N GLY A 296 -24.76 -1.86 -7.11
CA GLY A 296 -24.80 -1.47 -8.52
C GLY A 296 -23.82 -0.34 -8.88
N PRO A 297 -23.55 -0.16 -10.19
CA PRO A 297 -22.70 0.91 -10.67
C PRO A 297 -23.40 2.28 -10.57
N LYS A 298 -22.69 3.30 -10.12
CA LYS A 298 -23.15 4.71 -10.10
C LYS A 298 -22.40 5.55 -11.15
N GLN A 299 -21.16 5.96 -10.89
CA GLN A 299 -20.34 6.74 -11.83
C GLN A 299 -19.08 5.98 -12.24
N THR A 300 -19.20 5.02 -13.17
CA THR A 300 -18.08 4.19 -13.62
C THR A 300 -17.54 4.54 -15.01
N MET A 301 -18.10 5.57 -15.67
CA MET A 301 -17.75 5.95 -17.04
C MET A 301 -17.81 4.78 -18.03
N GLY A 302 -18.80 3.89 -17.85
CA GLY A 302 -18.99 2.68 -18.67
C GLY A 302 -18.01 1.55 -18.38
N LYS A 303 -17.08 1.72 -17.44
CA LYS A 303 -16.16 0.66 -17.03
C LYS A 303 -16.86 -0.33 -16.09
N THR A 304 -16.40 -1.58 -16.13
CA THR A 304 -16.97 -2.65 -15.30
C THR A 304 -16.31 -2.68 -13.93
N ILE A 305 -17.13 -2.93 -12.91
CA ILE A 305 -16.70 -3.15 -11.54
C ILE A 305 -16.48 -4.65 -11.34
N GLU A 306 -15.30 -5.03 -10.86
CA GLU A 306 -14.87 -6.41 -10.63
C GLU A 306 -14.28 -6.59 -9.22
N GLY A 307 -14.07 -7.83 -8.82
CA GLY A 307 -13.53 -8.17 -7.50
C GLY A 307 -14.39 -7.62 -6.36
N VAL A 308 -15.72 -7.55 -6.56
CA VAL A 308 -16.63 -6.95 -5.61
C VAL A 308 -16.87 -7.91 -4.46
N THR A 309 -16.48 -7.50 -3.25
CA THR A 309 -16.81 -8.21 -2.01
C THR A 309 -17.46 -7.26 -1.02
N VAL A 310 -18.54 -7.72 -0.39
CA VAL A 310 -19.27 -6.99 0.63
C VAL A 310 -18.99 -7.63 1.98
N THR A 311 -18.64 -6.84 2.99
CA THR A 311 -18.54 -7.31 4.37
C THR A 311 -19.38 -6.46 5.30
N SER A 312 -19.96 -7.07 6.33
CA SER A 312 -20.76 -6.36 7.32
C SER A 312 -20.76 -7.12 8.63
N GLN A 313 -20.44 -6.43 9.72
CA GLN A 313 -20.52 -7.01 11.06
C GLN A 313 -21.93 -6.85 11.60
N MET A 314 -22.60 -7.95 11.85
CA MET A 314 -23.96 -7.97 12.37
C MET A 314 -23.99 -7.68 13.88
N PRO A 315 -25.10 -7.14 14.41
CA PRO A 315 -25.29 -6.96 15.85
C PRO A 315 -25.14 -8.27 16.63
N LYS A 316 -24.67 -8.19 17.89
CA LYS A 316 -24.41 -9.36 18.74
C LYS A 316 -25.60 -10.32 18.88
N GLY A 317 -26.83 -9.77 18.85
CA GLY A 317 -28.07 -10.55 18.94
C GLY A 317 -28.38 -11.42 17.72
N VAL A 318 -27.68 -11.25 16.58
CA VAL A 318 -27.87 -12.10 15.39
C VAL A 318 -27.18 -13.45 15.60
N LEU A 319 -27.96 -14.51 15.58
CA LEU A 319 -27.48 -15.90 15.77
C LEU A 319 -27.05 -16.54 14.45
N ASN A 320 -27.88 -16.39 13.41
CA ASN A 320 -27.61 -16.91 12.07
C ASN A 320 -28.36 -16.09 11.01
N MET A 321 -28.00 -16.27 9.74
CA MET A 321 -28.66 -15.63 8.61
C MET A 321 -29.04 -16.67 7.55
N SER A 322 -30.28 -16.61 7.06
CA SER A 322 -30.75 -17.43 5.94
C SER A 322 -30.90 -16.52 4.73
N LEU A 323 -29.84 -16.40 3.93
CA LEU A 323 -29.76 -15.48 2.80
C LEU A 323 -29.66 -16.22 1.47
N THR A 324 -30.21 -15.62 0.42
CA THR A 324 -30.16 -16.10 -0.95
C THR A 324 -29.47 -15.04 -1.82
N PRO A 325 -28.25 -15.31 -2.32
CA PRO A 325 -27.58 -14.44 -3.29
C PRO A 325 -28.19 -14.63 -4.69
N SER A 326 -28.42 -13.54 -5.43
CA SER A 326 -28.73 -13.61 -6.87
C SER A 326 -27.49 -13.81 -7.74
N GLN A 327 -26.31 -13.59 -7.16
CA GLN A 327 -24.99 -13.74 -7.76
C GLN A 327 -23.95 -13.94 -6.65
N GLY A 328 -22.93 -14.77 -6.92
CA GLY A 328 -21.82 -14.96 -6.00
C GLY A 328 -22.15 -15.87 -4.82
N THR A 329 -21.28 -15.87 -3.82
CA THR A 329 -21.41 -16.74 -2.63
C THR A 329 -21.30 -15.92 -1.35
N HIS A 330 -21.98 -16.35 -0.30
CA HIS A 330 -21.93 -15.68 1.00
C HIS A 330 -21.57 -16.66 2.11
N THR A 331 -20.98 -16.13 3.16
CA THR A 331 -20.70 -16.84 4.41
C THR A 331 -21.04 -15.92 5.57
N PHE A 332 -21.57 -16.49 6.65
CA PHE A 332 -21.80 -15.77 7.90
C PHE A 332 -21.10 -16.53 9.02
N ASP A 333 -20.20 -15.86 9.72
CA ASP A 333 -19.56 -16.41 10.92
C ASP A 333 -20.37 -16.01 12.16
N PRO A 334 -21.06 -16.97 12.83
CA PRO A 334 -21.86 -16.68 14.01
C PRO A 334 -21.04 -16.31 15.26
N VAL A 335 -19.72 -16.50 15.26
CA VAL A 335 -18.82 -16.14 16.37
C VAL A 335 -18.40 -14.67 16.24
N THR A 336 -17.75 -14.31 15.13
CA THR A 336 -17.30 -12.93 14.88
C THR A 336 -18.43 -12.00 14.44
N LYS A 337 -19.61 -12.56 14.11
CA LYS A 337 -20.78 -11.88 13.53
C LYS A 337 -20.51 -11.28 12.15
N MET A 338 -19.51 -11.78 11.44
CA MET A 338 -19.12 -11.25 10.13
C MET A 338 -19.89 -11.92 9.00
N LEU A 339 -20.69 -11.14 8.27
CA LEU A 339 -21.22 -11.51 6.96
C LEU A 339 -20.21 -11.12 5.89
N SER A 340 -19.88 -12.07 5.01
CA SER A 340 -19.06 -11.84 3.81
C SER A 340 -19.81 -12.33 2.58
N TRP A 341 -19.87 -11.51 1.54
CA TRP A 341 -20.49 -11.83 0.25
C TRP A 341 -19.53 -11.51 -0.90
N ASP A 342 -19.02 -12.54 -1.55
CA ASP A 342 -18.21 -12.43 -2.76
C ASP A 342 -19.14 -12.39 -3.97
N VAL A 343 -19.23 -11.21 -4.59
CA VAL A 343 -20.08 -10.92 -5.74
C VAL A 343 -19.34 -11.20 -7.05
N GLY A 344 -18.02 -11.01 -7.08
CA GLY A 344 -17.21 -11.04 -8.30
C GLY A 344 -17.43 -9.81 -9.19
N LYS A 345 -17.97 -10.01 -10.39
CA LYS A 345 -18.10 -8.97 -11.43
C LYS A 345 -19.53 -8.45 -11.54
N ILE A 346 -19.75 -7.14 -11.43
CA ILE A 346 -21.10 -6.57 -11.54
C ILE A 346 -21.52 -6.50 -13.01
N ASN A 347 -22.66 -7.13 -13.32
CA ASN A 347 -23.36 -6.97 -14.58
C ASN A 347 -24.45 -5.88 -14.44
N PRO A 348 -24.36 -4.73 -15.13
CA PRO A 348 -25.36 -3.67 -15.04
C PRO A 348 -26.78 -4.11 -15.44
N GLN A 349 -26.92 -5.11 -16.32
CA GLN A 349 -28.22 -5.64 -16.76
C GLN A 349 -28.89 -6.54 -15.72
N LYS A 350 -28.11 -7.13 -14.80
CA LYS A 350 -28.62 -7.99 -13.72
C LYS A 350 -27.86 -7.68 -12.43
N LEU A 351 -28.40 -6.73 -11.67
CA LEU A 351 -27.75 -6.27 -10.45
C LEU A 351 -27.67 -7.39 -9.40
N PRO A 352 -26.50 -7.59 -8.76
CA PRO A 352 -26.34 -8.55 -7.70
C PRO A 352 -27.08 -8.10 -6.44
N SER A 353 -27.73 -9.05 -5.78
CA SER A 353 -28.45 -8.82 -4.52
C SER A 353 -28.27 -10.00 -3.57
N LEU A 354 -28.35 -9.73 -2.28
CA LEU A 354 -28.33 -10.72 -1.21
C LEU A 354 -29.52 -10.43 -0.31
N LYS A 355 -30.45 -11.39 -0.20
CA LYS A 355 -31.75 -11.18 0.46
C LYS A 355 -32.12 -12.34 1.35
N GLY A 356 -32.73 -12.07 2.48
CA GLY A 356 -33.27 -13.11 3.35
C GLY A 356 -33.58 -12.63 4.75
N THR A 357 -33.52 -13.55 5.70
CA THR A 357 -33.87 -13.30 7.10
C THR A 357 -32.68 -13.51 8.02
N MET A 358 -32.71 -12.81 9.15
CA MET A 358 -31.75 -12.95 10.25
C MET A 358 -32.48 -13.58 11.44
N SER A 359 -31.91 -14.60 12.04
CA SER A 359 -32.40 -15.18 13.28
C SER A 359 -31.77 -14.44 14.46
N LEU A 360 -32.61 -13.93 15.35
CA LEU A 360 -32.21 -13.17 16.53
C LEU A 360 -32.35 -14.02 17.79
N GLN A 361 -31.52 -13.74 18.78
CA GLN A 361 -31.66 -14.31 20.11
C GLN A 361 -33.03 -13.93 20.71
N ALA A 362 -33.70 -14.91 21.34
CA ALA A 362 -34.99 -14.68 21.96
C ALA A 362 -34.91 -13.56 23.01
N GLY A 363 -35.81 -12.58 22.94
CA GLY A 363 -35.83 -11.43 23.83
C GLY A 363 -34.74 -10.38 23.58
N ALA A 364 -33.97 -10.50 22.49
CA ALA A 364 -33.02 -9.45 22.11
C ALA A 364 -33.73 -8.12 21.88
N SER A 365 -33.19 -7.04 22.44
CA SER A 365 -33.61 -5.69 22.10
C SER A 365 -33.23 -5.39 20.65
N LYS A 366 -34.03 -4.53 20.01
CA LYS A 366 -33.66 -3.95 18.73
C LYS A 366 -32.28 -3.27 18.86
N PRO A 367 -31.34 -3.51 17.93
CA PRO A 367 -30.06 -2.80 17.91
C PRO A 367 -30.26 -1.29 17.77
N ASP A 368 -29.39 -0.51 18.42
CA ASP A 368 -29.44 0.96 18.35
C ASP A 368 -29.24 1.47 16.93
N GLU A 369 -28.41 0.77 16.14
CA GLU A 369 -28.08 1.12 14.76
C GLU A 369 -28.07 -0.11 13.85
N ASN A 370 -28.37 0.11 12.57
CA ASN A 370 -28.18 -0.91 11.55
C ASN A 370 -26.68 -1.12 11.26
N PRO A 371 -26.28 -2.33 10.85
CA PRO A 371 -24.88 -2.62 10.57
C PRO A 371 -24.37 -1.86 9.33
N THR A 372 -23.12 -1.42 9.35
CA THR A 372 -22.49 -0.79 8.18
C THR A 372 -22.10 -1.83 7.14
N ILE A 373 -22.14 -1.43 5.86
CA ILE A 373 -21.71 -2.25 4.73
C ILE A 373 -20.36 -1.73 4.24
N ASN A 374 -19.34 -2.56 4.23
CA ASN A 374 -18.03 -2.24 3.66
C ASN A 374 -17.88 -2.92 2.30
N LEU A 375 -17.34 -2.20 1.32
CA LEU A 375 -17.11 -2.69 -0.03
C LEU A 375 -15.63 -2.77 -0.34
N GLN A 376 -15.22 -3.86 -0.98
CA GLN A 376 -14.00 -3.91 -1.77
C GLN A 376 -14.38 -4.11 -3.22
N PHE A 377 -13.68 -3.43 -4.14
CA PHE A 377 -13.90 -3.56 -5.57
C PHE A 377 -12.70 -3.00 -6.34
N LYS A 378 -12.66 -3.30 -7.64
CA LYS A 378 -11.70 -2.75 -8.59
C LYS A 378 -12.39 -2.37 -9.90
N ILE A 379 -11.88 -1.32 -10.54
CA ILE A 379 -12.31 -0.84 -11.86
C ILE A 379 -11.04 -0.64 -12.69
N GLN A 380 -10.86 -1.48 -13.69
CA GLN A 380 -9.75 -1.35 -14.63
C GLN A 380 -10.02 -0.23 -15.65
N GLN A 381 -8.95 0.34 -16.19
CA GLN A 381 -8.98 1.38 -17.22
C GLN A 381 -9.72 2.65 -16.77
N LEU A 382 -9.68 2.96 -15.47
CA LEU A 382 -10.28 4.14 -14.87
C LEU A 382 -9.40 4.71 -13.75
N ALA A 383 -9.12 6.02 -13.81
CA ALA A 383 -8.82 6.84 -12.65
C ALA A 383 -10.12 7.59 -12.31
N ILE A 384 -10.69 7.35 -11.13
CA ILE A 384 -11.98 7.89 -10.71
C ILE A 384 -11.94 9.41 -10.50
N SER A 385 -10.76 9.98 -10.26
CA SER A 385 -10.55 11.44 -10.27
C SER A 385 -10.72 12.05 -11.67
N GLY A 386 -10.63 11.23 -12.72
CA GLY A 386 -10.53 11.68 -14.10
C GLY A 386 -9.13 12.10 -14.52
N LEU A 387 -8.10 11.93 -13.66
CA LEU A 387 -6.70 12.19 -14.01
C LEU A 387 -6.33 11.45 -15.30
N LYS A 388 -5.77 12.18 -16.26
CA LYS A 388 -5.40 11.62 -17.55
C LYS A 388 -4.01 12.10 -17.95
N VAL A 389 -3.13 11.16 -18.27
CA VAL A 389 -1.85 11.47 -18.91
C VAL A 389 -2.12 12.02 -20.31
N ASN A 390 -1.57 13.20 -20.58
CA ASN A 390 -1.64 13.85 -21.88
C ASN A 390 -0.53 13.32 -22.80
N ARG A 391 0.72 13.39 -22.34
CA ARG A 391 1.88 13.09 -23.18
C ARG A 391 3.03 12.52 -22.36
N LEU A 392 3.75 11.58 -22.98
CA LEU A 392 5.00 11.00 -22.46
C LEU A 392 6.05 11.04 -23.58
N ASP A 393 7.10 11.83 -23.38
CA ASP A 393 8.22 11.95 -24.32
C ASP A 393 9.51 11.41 -23.72
N MET A 394 10.45 11.06 -24.60
CA MET A 394 11.79 10.62 -24.24
C MET A 394 12.81 11.42 -25.04
N TYR A 395 13.85 11.87 -24.34
CA TYR A 395 15.01 12.57 -24.85
C TYR A 395 16.29 11.85 -24.38
N GLY A 396 17.46 12.31 -24.83
CA GLY A 396 18.77 11.73 -24.49
C GLY A 396 19.13 10.48 -25.29
N GLU A 397 18.14 9.70 -25.71
CA GLU A 397 18.31 8.46 -26.45
C GLU A 397 17.62 8.49 -27.82
N LYS A 398 18.20 7.80 -28.83
CA LYS A 398 17.71 7.86 -30.23
C LYS A 398 16.67 6.80 -30.59
N TYR A 399 16.55 5.73 -29.80
CA TYR A 399 15.59 4.66 -30.09
C TYR A 399 14.17 5.06 -29.70
N LYS A 400 13.16 4.35 -30.22
CA LYS A 400 11.75 4.56 -29.88
C LYS A 400 11.27 3.47 -28.91
N PRO A 401 11.05 3.77 -27.62
CA PRO A 401 10.58 2.76 -26.68
C PRO A 401 9.09 2.49 -26.84
N PHE A 402 8.66 1.29 -26.44
CA PHE A 402 7.26 1.04 -26.15
C PHE A 402 6.84 1.83 -24.91
N LYS A 403 5.67 2.47 -24.97
CA LYS A 403 5.12 3.29 -23.86
C LYS A 403 3.73 2.77 -23.52
N GLY A 404 3.54 2.32 -22.29
CA GLY A 404 2.24 1.85 -21.80
C GLY A 404 1.75 2.70 -20.65
N ILE A 405 0.46 3.03 -20.64
CA ILE A 405 -0.19 3.68 -19.51
C ILE A 405 -1.43 2.87 -19.16
N LYS A 406 -1.58 2.49 -17.89
CA LYS A 406 -2.79 1.86 -17.38
C LYS A 406 -3.38 2.69 -16.26
N TYR A 407 -4.68 2.57 -16.11
CA TYR A 407 -5.44 3.22 -15.04
C TYR A 407 -6.19 2.17 -14.25
N MET A 408 -6.25 2.32 -12.93
CA MET A 408 -6.98 1.43 -12.05
C MET A 408 -7.54 2.22 -10.88
N THR A 409 -8.82 2.02 -10.58
CA THR A 409 -9.42 2.46 -9.32
C THR A 409 -9.70 1.23 -8.48
N LYS A 410 -9.41 1.26 -7.19
CA LYS A 410 -9.81 0.24 -6.21
C LYS A 410 -10.46 0.91 -5.00
N ALA A 411 -11.30 0.17 -4.28
CA ALA A 411 -11.80 0.62 -2.99
C ALA A 411 -10.67 0.68 -1.97
N GLY A 412 -10.64 1.74 -1.17
CA GLY A 412 -9.95 1.75 0.12
C GLY A 412 -10.94 1.42 1.23
N LYS A 413 -11.11 2.36 2.16
CA LYS A 413 -12.17 2.38 3.19
C LYS A 413 -13.48 2.87 2.58
N PHE A 414 -14.17 1.98 1.86
CA PHE A 414 -15.48 2.28 1.27
C PHE A 414 -16.61 1.73 2.16
N GLN A 415 -17.30 2.62 2.87
CA GLN A 415 -18.36 2.29 3.82
C GLN A 415 -19.70 2.90 3.41
N VAL A 416 -20.77 2.11 3.53
CA VAL A 416 -22.15 2.56 3.40
C VAL A 416 -22.89 2.32 4.72
N ARG A 417 -23.36 3.40 5.34
CA ARG A 417 -24.21 3.33 6.54
C ARG A 417 -25.63 2.95 6.12
N THR A 418 -26.30 2.11 6.91
CA THR A 418 -27.64 1.58 6.59
C THR A 418 -28.71 1.96 7.60
#